data_AF-D5RUL8-F1
#
_entry.id   AF-D5RUL8-F1
#
_cell.length_a   1.000
_cell.length_b   1.000
_cell.length_c   1.000
_cell.angle_alpha   90.00
_cell.angle_beta   90.00
_cell.angle_gamma   90.00
#
_symmetry.space_group_name_H-M   'P 1'
#
loop_
_entity.id
_entity.type
_entity.pdbx_description
1 polymer ?
#
loop_
_entity_poly.entity_id
_entity_poly.type
_entity_poly.pdbx_seq_one_letter_code
_entity_poly.pdbx_strand_id
1 'polypeptide(L)' 'MWIPKLPDLALCLSGYPIRIRLHVGCAHPYSLEFDGHAERSYNSLALAKRDALRAAAEWDLLTGEALAG' A
#
# COMPACT_ATOMS: atom_id res chain seq x y z
N MET A 1 -18.97 4.67 -26.12
CA MET A 1 -19.35 4.10 -24.82
C MET A 1 -18.20 4.35 -23.86
N TRP A 2 -18.35 5.26 -22.91
CA TRP A 2 -17.30 5.51 -21.90
C TRP A 2 -17.39 4.39 -20.87
N ILE A 3 -16.33 3.60 -20.73
CA ILE A 3 -16.25 2.59 -19.68
C ILE A 3 -16.12 3.37 -18.36
N PRO A 4 -17.06 3.25 -17.40
CA PRO A 4 -16.91 3.88 -16.09
C PRO A 4 -15.62 3.37 -15.46
N LYS A 5 -14.82 4.29 -14.90
CA LYS A 5 -13.54 4.01 -14.25
C LYS A 5 -13.76 2.87 -13.25
N LEU A 6 -13.19 1.69 -13.52
CA LEU A 6 -13.25 0.55 -12.61
C LEU A 6 -12.80 1.03 -11.22
N PRO A 7 -13.53 0.69 -10.14
CA PRO A 7 -13.11 1.07 -8.80
C PRO A 7 -11.69 0.56 -8.57
N ASP A 8 -10.83 1.44 -8.07
CA ASP A 8 -9.40 1.24 -7.90
C ASP A 8 -9.11 -0.17 -7.37
N LEU A 9 -8.37 -0.97 -8.14
CA LEU A 9 -8.01 -2.33 -7.71
C LEU A 9 -7.06 -2.20 -6.52
N ALA A 10 -7.46 -2.72 -5.36
CA ALA A 10 -6.63 -2.73 -4.16
C ALA A 10 -5.99 -4.11 -3.95
N LEU A 11 -4.69 -4.11 -3.65
CA LEU A 11 -3.94 -5.27 -3.17
C LEU A 11 -3.66 -5.07 -1.68
N CYS A 12 -4.28 -5.88 -0.83
CA CYS A 12 -4.07 -5.85 0.61
C CYS A 12 -3.02 -6.89 1.02
N LEU A 13 -2.14 -6.53 1.94
CA LEU A 13 -1.25 -7.51 2.57
C LEU A 13 -1.96 -8.09 3.80
N SER A 14 -2.39 -9.35 3.70
CA SER A 14 -3.14 -10.03 4.77
C SER A 14 -2.37 -9.99 6.10
N GLY A 15 -3.06 -9.57 7.17
CA GLY A 15 -2.47 -9.46 8.51
C GLY A 15 -1.81 -8.10 8.82
N TYR A 16 -1.76 -7.19 7.84
CA TYR A 16 -1.15 -5.86 8.01
C TYR A 16 -2.13 -4.75 7.62
N PRO A 17 -2.04 -3.55 8.23
CA PRO A 17 -2.84 -2.40 7.84
C PRO A 17 -2.27 -1.70 6.60
N ILE A 18 -1.93 -2.46 5.55
CA ILE A 18 -1.22 -2.00 4.36
C ILE A 18 -2.00 -2.34 3.09
N ARG A 19 -2.20 -1.34 2.22
CA ARG A 19 -2.95 -1.45 0.94
C ARG A 19 -2.18 -0.79 -0.20
N ILE A 20 -2.11 -1.45 -1.35
CA ILE A 20 -1.64 -0.84 -2.61
C ILE A 20 -2.85 -0.62 -3.52
N ARG A 21 -3.12 0.60 -3.95
CA ARG A 21 -4.20 0.94 -4.89
C ARG A 21 -3.65 1.12 -6.30
N LEU A 22 -4.38 0.62 -7.29
CA LEU A 22 -4.11 0.82 -8.71
C LEU A 22 -5.04 1.89 -9.28
N HIS A 23 -4.43 2.94 -9.81
CA HIS A 23 -5.07 4.05 -10.49
C HIS A 23 -4.85 3.94 -12.01
N VAL A 24 -5.92 4.02 -12.80
CA VAL A 24 -5.83 3.99 -14.27
C VAL A 24 -5.82 5.42 -14.82
N GLY A 25 -4.91 5.68 -15.78
CA GLY A 25 -4.84 6.96 -16.49
C GLY A 25 -3.99 8.04 -15.82
N CYS A 26 -3.07 7.68 -14.91
CA CYS A 26 -2.15 8.62 -14.27
C CYS A 26 -0.68 8.18 -14.39
N ALA A 27 0.25 9.13 -14.21
CA ALA A 27 1.70 8.88 -14.30
C ALA A 27 2.24 8.03 -13.14
N HIS A 28 1.55 8.04 -12.00
CA HIS A 28 1.85 7.22 -10.82
C HIS A 28 0.66 6.30 -10.54
N PRO A 29 0.57 5.15 -11.25
CA PRO A 29 -0.59 4.29 -11.20
C PRO A 29 -0.70 3.49 -9.90
N TYR A 30 0.25 3.59 -8.97
CA TYR A 30 0.17 2.86 -7.71
C TYR A 30 0.27 3.81 -6.52
N SER A 31 -0.61 3.68 -5.53
CA SER A 31 -0.43 4.31 -4.23
C SER A 31 -0.36 3.27 -3.11
N LEU A 32 0.51 3.50 -2.14
CA LEU A 32 0.63 2.69 -0.93
C LEU A 32 0.03 3.47 0.24
N GLU A 33 -0.96 2.87 0.86
CA GLU A 33 -1.57 3.31 2.11
C GLU A 33 -1.11 2.40 3.25
N PHE A 34 -0.69 2.99 4.35
CA PHE A 34 -0.37 2.30 5.59
C PHE A 34 -0.99 3.12 6.72
N ASP A 35 -1.86 2.51 7.53
CA ASP A 35 -2.66 3.27 8.51
C ASP A 35 -1.75 4.07 9.46
N GLY A 36 -2.02 5.37 9.59
CA GLY A 36 -1.20 6.30 10.38
C GLY A 36 -0.01 6.92 9.63
N HIS A 37 0.23 6.54 8.37
CA HIS A 37 1.31 7.08 7.54
C HIS A 37 0.76 7.81 6.31
N ALA A 38 1.57 8.75 5.78
CA ALA A 38 1.23 9.45 4.55
C ALA A 38 1.19 8.49 3.35
N GLU A 39 0.23 8.70 2.44
CA GLU A 39 0.14 7.95 1.19
C GLU A 39 1.41 8.19 0.34
N ARG A 40 1.95 7.11 -0.24
CA ARG A 40 3.12 7.15 -1.12
C ARG A 40 2.75 6.72 -2.52
N SER A 41 3.09 7.53 -3.53
CA SER A 41 2.80 7.23 -4.94
C SER A 41 3.99 6.62 -5.67
N TYR A 42 3.72 5.68 -6.57
CA TYR A 42 4.71 4.91 -7.32
C TYR A 42 4.35 4.82 -8.79
N ASN A 43 5.38 4.83 -9.64
CA ASN A 43 5.27 4.58 -11.07
C ASN A 43 5.35 3.08 -11.45
N SER A 44 5.63 2.20 -10.48
CA SER A 44 5.84 0.77 -10.70
C SER A 44 5.28 -0.07 -9.55
N LEU A 45 4.57 -1.15 -9.90
CA LEU A 45 4.01 -2.10 -8.93
C LEU A 45 5.12 -2.77 -8.12
N ALA A 46 6.27 -3.04 -8.73
CA ALA A 46 7.39 -3.68 -8.05
C ALA A 46 7.96 -2.79 -6.93
N LEU A 47 8.01 -1.47 -7.16
CA LEU A 47 8.42 -0.50 -6.14
C LEU A 47 7.38 -0.43 -5.02
N ALA A 48 6.09 -0.34 -5.36
CA ALA A 48 5.01 -0.33 -4.38
C ALA A 48 5.00 -1.59 -3.51
N LYS A 49 5.19 -2.77 -4.12
CA LYS A 49 5.28 -4.06 -3.39
C LYS A 49 6.48 -4.14 -2.45
N ARG A 50 7.65 -3.70 -2.93
CA ARG A 50 8.87 -3.70 -2.10
C ARG A 50 8.69 -2.81 -0.87
N ASP A 51 8.07 -1.65 -1.05
CA ASP A 51 7.83 -0.72 0.05
C ASP A 51 6.73 -1.22 1.00
N ALA A 52 5.68 -1.87 0.49
CA ALA A 52 4.68 -2.54 1.31
C ALA A 52 5.29 -3.61 2.23
N LEU A 53 6.23 -4.42 1.72
CA LEU A 53 6.94 -5.43 2.51
C LEU A 53 7.86 -4.80 3.57
N ARG A 54 8.45 -3.63 3.29
CA ARG A 54 9.23 -2.89 4.29
C ARG A 54 8.34 -2.35 5.40
N ALA A 55 7.23 -1.72 5.04
CA ALA A 55 6.26 -1.22 6.01
C ALA A 55 5.68 -2.35 6.88
N ALA A 56 5.50 -3.56 6.31
CA ALA A 56 5.09 -4.74 7.07
C ALA A 56 6.13 -5.14 8.13
N ALA A 57 7.41 -5.18 7.76
CA ALA A 57 8.48 -5.46 8.71
C ALA A 57 8.62 -4.37 9.79
N GLU A 58 8.42 -3.09 9.43
CA GLU A 58 8.38 -1.99 10.39
C GLU A 58 7.21 -2.17 11.39
N TRP A 59 6.04 -2.57 10.91
CA TRP A 59 4.88 -2.86 11.76
C TRP A 59 5.12 -4.01 12.74
N ASP A 60 5.77 -5.09 12.30
CA ASP A 60 6.12 -6.21 13.17
C ASP A 60 7.03 -5.78 14.32
N LEU A 61 8.02 -4.92 14.02
CA LEU A 61 8.92 -4.37 15.04
C LEU A 61 8.16 -3.50 16.06
N LEU A 62 7.34 -2.56 15.58
CA LEU A 62 6.55 -1.68 16.45
C LEU A 62 5.56 -2.47 17.31
N THR A 63 4.92 -3.49 16.74
CA THR A 63 3.99 -4.37 17.46
C THR A 63 4.74 -5.21 18.49
N GLY A 64 5.91 -5.74 18.15
CA GLY A 64 6.77 -6.48 19.07
C GLY A 64 7.22 -5.65 20.27
N GLU A 65 7.64 -4.41 20.04
CA GLU A 65 8.00 -3.46 21.11
C GLU A 65 6.80 -3.11 21.99
N ALA A 66 5.63 -2.85 21.40
CA ALA A 66 4.41 -2.54 22.14
C ALA A 66 3.90 -3.70 23.01
N LEU A 67 4.14 -4.94 22.59
CA LEU A 67 3.75 -6.15 23.35
C LEU A 67 4.79 -6.57 24.40
N ALA A 68 6.02 -6.06 24.31
CA ALA A 68 7.11 -6.37 25.24
C ALA A 68 7.19 -5.42 26.45
N GLY A 69 6.47 -4.28 26.40
CA GLY A 69 6.30 -3.33 27.51
C GLY A 69 5.10 -3.65 28.39
#